data_AF-A0A518I421-F1
#
_entry.id   AF-A0A518I421-F1
#
_cell.length_a   1.000
_cell.length_b   1.000
_cell.length_c   1.000
_cell.angle_alpha   90.00
_cell.angle_beta   90.00
_cell.angle_gamma   90.00
#
_symmetry.space_group_name_H-M   'P 1'
#
loop_
_entity.id
_entity.type
_entity.pdbx_description
1 polymer ?
#
loop_
_entity_poly.entity_id
_entity_poly.type
_entity_poly.pdbx_seq_one_letter_code
_entity_poly.pdbx_strand_id
1 'polypeptide(L)'
;MNKQRPDYQCHRANAAAANRRSATIRRIGLSILEVIVSLTLVATIMLVSLNASANMMRNRIAAGQAVQGQRLAGYYLDEISTLDFREASDEAVFGPEPGESAANRASFDDVDDFDGFHQDTPTFRDGGAIPDFDAWAVDVSVTPLSRFGSGFQTDSDANSQFRRVAVTVTGPDASPQTFRMIVSITPSDRSTSQSFERLRRVELRFSGDRRLNVVVPLRNTPAPIY
;
A
#
# COMPACT_ATOMS: atom_id res chain seq x y z
N MET A 1 54.05 76.00 -35.63
CA MET A 1 52.57 76.03 -35.56
C MET A 1 52.19 75.71 -34.12
N ASN A 2 51.98 76.67 -33.22
CA ASN A 2 51.00 77.77 -33.18
C ASN A 2 49.54 77.28 -33.13
N LYS A 3 48.95 77.17 -31.93
CA LYS A 3 47.79 78.00 -31.54
C LYS A 3 47.25 77.69 -30.13
N GLN A 4 47.27 78.75 -29.32
CA GLN A 4 46.18 79.27 -28.45
C GLN A 4 45.65 78.45 -27.26
N ARG A 5 45.93 79.01 -26.06
CA ARG A 5 45.15 78.92 -24.81
C ARG A 5 43.80 79.69 -24.93
N PRO A 6 43.08 79.94 -23.82
CA PRO A 6 42.15 79.11 -23.05
C PRO A 6 40.70 79.66 -23.17
N ASP A 7 39.68 79.04 -22.58
CA ASP A 7 38.50 79.80 -22.16
C ASP A 7 37.76 79.15 -20.99
N TYR A 8 37.61 79.95 -19.95
CA TYR A 8 36.75 79.72 -18.79
C TYR A 8 35.32 80.10 -19.18
N GLN A 9 34.35 79.21 -18.92
CA GLN A 9 32.98 79.66 -18.71
C GLN A 9 32.51 79.25 -17.31
N CYS A 10 32.46 80.27 -16.48
CA CYS A 10 31.71 80.34 -15.24
C CYS A 10 30.19 80.26 -15.49
N HIS A 11 29.50 79.88 -14.42
CA HIS A 11 28.09 80.17 -14.13
C HIS A 11 27.01 79.51 -14.99
N ARG A 12 26.46 78.42 -14.46
CA ARG A 12 25.04 78.43 -14.06
C ARG A 12 24.86 77.76 -12.70
N ALA A 13 24.80 78.60 -11.68
CA ALA A 13 24.06 78.29 -10.47
C ALA A 13 22.59 78.16 -10.87
N ASN A 14 22.10 76.93 -11.00
CA ASN A 14 20.69 76.65 -10.86
C ASN A 14 20.52 75.88 -9.56
N ALA A 15 20.19 76.66 -8.54
CA ALA A 15 19.54 76.22 -7.33
C ALA A 15 18.24 75.48 -7.69
N ALA A 16 18.34 74.21 -8.05
CA ALA A 16 17.23 73.29 -7.93
C ALA A 16 17.19 72.88 -6.46
N ALA A 17 16.44 73.68 -5.70
CA ALA A 17 16.10 73.47 -4.31
C ALA A 17 15.91 71.98 -4.04
N ALA A 18 16.78 71.46 -3.18
CA ALA A 18 16.69 70.15 -2.61
C ALA A 18 15.33 70.02 -1.91
N ASN A 19 14.33 69.54 -2.63
CA ASN A 19 13.08 69.06 -2.06
C ASN A 19 13.35 67.68 -1.45
N ARG A 20 14.31 67.63 -0.51
CA ARG A 20 14.40 66.56 0.47
C ARG A 20 13.20 66.75 1.38
N ARG A 21 12.03 66.34 0.91
CA ARG A 21 10.94 65.95 1.79
C ARG A 21 11.50 64.79 2.61
N SER A 22 12.11 65.12 3.74
CA SER A 22 12.28 64.18 4.83
C SER A 22 10.88 63.69 5.16
N ALA A 23 10.51 62.56 4.56
CA ALA A 23 9.38 61.79 5.03
C ALA A 23 9.73 61.44 6.46
N THR A 24 9.18 62.19 7.40
CA THR A 24 9.32 61.93 8.82
C THR A 24 8.74 60.54 9.03
N ILE A 25 9.61 59.54 9.12
CA ILE A 25 9.22 58.17 9.45
C ILE A 25 8.60 58.27 10.83
N ARG A 26 7.28 58.35 10.89
CA ARG A 26 6.53 58.25 12.14
C ARG A 26 6.92 56.90 12.74
N ARG A 27 7.64 56.94 13.86
CA ARG A 27 7.88 55.74 14.65
C ARG A 27 6.54 55.36 15.27
N ILE A 28 5.82 54.48 14.59
CA ILE A 28 4.63 53.84 15.12
C ILE A 28 5.16 52.76 16.06
N GLY A 29 5.06 52.97 17.36
CA GLY A 29 5.38 51.93 18.34
C GLY A 29 4.34 50.82 18.22
N LEU A 30 4.78 49.57 18.16
CA LEU A 30 3.89 48.42 18.26
C LEU A 30 3.20 48.45 19.63
N SER A 31 1.88 48.26 19.65
CA SER A 31 1.17 48.16 20.92
C SER A 31 1.51 46.83 21.61
N ILE A 32 1.55 46.81 22.94
CA ILE A 32 1.76 45.55 23.71
C ILE A 32 0.71 44.50 23.30
N LEU A 33 -0.52 44.94 23.02
CA LEU A 33 -1.60 44.07 22.57
C LEU A 33 -1.28 43.40 21.22
N GLU A 34 -0.73 44.14 20.28
CA GLU A 34 -0.32 43.62 18.97
C GLU A 34 0.79 42.56 19.09
N VAL A 35 1.75 42.77 20.00
CA VAL A 35 2.80 41.77 20.29
C VAL A 35 2.20 40.50 20.90
N ILE A 36 1.27 40.64 21.85
CA ILE A 36 0.61 39.49 22.48
C ILE A 36 -0.20 38.69 21.45
N VAL A 37 -1.00 39.37 20.62
CA VAL A 37 -1.79 38.71 19.57
C VAL A 37 -0.88 38.04 18.54
N SER A 38 0.23 38.67 18.17
CA SER A 38 1.20 38.06 17.24
C SER A 38 1.84 36.81 17.85
N LEU A 39 2.19 36.84 19.13
CA LEU A 39 2.78 35.69 19.82
C LEU A 39 1.81 34.51 19.92
N THR A 40 0.53 34.76 20.22
CA THR A 40 -0.49 33.69 20.29
C THR A 40 -0.75 33.09 18.91
N LEU A 41 -0.76 33.90 17.86
CA LEU A 41 -0.89 33.41 16.48
C LEU A 41 0.31 32.55 16.07
N VAL A 42 1.53 33.00 16.34
CA VAL A 42 2.74 32.21 16.03
C VAL A 42 2.76 30.89 16.80
N ALA A 43 2.41 30.91 18.09
CA ALA A 43 2.36 29.71 18.91
C ALA A 43 1.33 28.68 18.41
N THR A 44 0.13 29.15 18.02
CA THR A 44 -0.93 28.27 17.50
C THR A 44 -0.57 27.68 16.14
N ILE A 45 -0.01 28.47 15.23
CA ILE A 45 0.46 27.99 13.93
C ILE A 45 1.56 26.94 14.12
N MET A 46 2.55 27.22 14.99
CA MET A 46 3.64 26.28 15.27
C MET A 46 3.13 24.94 15.82
N LEU A 47 2.14 24.98 16.72
CA LEU A 47 1.52 23.77 17.26
C LEU A 47 0.81 22.94 16.18
N VAL A 48 0.05 23.59 15.30
CA VAL A 48 -0.64 22.92 14.18
C VAL A 48 0.38 22.30 13.22
N SER A 49 1.45 23.02 12.88
CA SER A 49 2.52 22.51 12.01
C SER A 49 3.21 21.30 12.60
N LEU A 50 3.53 21.30 13.90
CA LEU A 50 4.19 20.17 14.56
C LEU A 50 3.29 18.91 14.54
N ASN A 51 2.00 19.09 14.84
CA ASN A 51 1.02 18.00 14.78
C ASN A 51 0.88 17.44 13.36
N ALA A 52 0.85 18.30 12.34
CA ALA A 52 0.82 17.88 10.94
C ALA A 52 2.07 17.07 10.56
N SER A 53 3.27 17.51 10.96
CA SER A 53 4.53 16.80 10.73
C SER A 53 4.57 15.44 11.43
N ALA A 54 4.10 15.36 12.67
CA ALA A 54 4.03 14.10 13.42
C ALA A 54 3.10 13.09 12.73
N ASN A 55 1.92 13.54 12.29
CA ASN A 55 0.99 12.70 11.54
C ASN A 55 1.56 12.24 10.19
N MET A 56 2.24 13.13 9.47
CA MET A 56 2.90 12.78 8.21
C MET A 56 3.96 11.68 8.41
N MET A 57 4.77 11.76 9.47
CA MET A 57 5.77 10.75 9.77
C MET A 57 5.14 9.39 10.10
N ARG A 58 4.09 9.37 10.93
CA ARG A 58 3.33 8.14 11.24
C ARG A 58 2.74 7.50 9.99
N ASN A 59 2.14 8.31 9.12
CA ASN A 59 1.58 7.84 7.86
C ASN A 59 2.65 7.25 6.92
N ARG A 60 3.86 7.81 6.90
CA ARG A 60 4.98 7.25 6.11
C ARG A 60 5.41 5.89 6.62
N ILE A 61 5.51 5.72 7.94
CA ILE A 61 5.86 4.43 8.55
C ILE A 61 4.77 3.40 8.25
N ALA A 62 3.50 3.74 8.50
CA ALA A 62 2.37 2.86 8.23
C ALA A 62 2.27 2.47 6.74
N ALA A 63 2.50 3.41 5.82
CA ALA A 63 2.53 3.13 4.40
C ALA A 63 3.70 2.20 4.00
N GLY A 64 4.88 2.38 4.60
CA GLY A 64 6.01 1.48 4.40
C GLY A 64 5.72 0.06 4.86
N GLN A 65 5.14 -0.09 6.05
CA GLN A 65 4.70 -1.38 6.60
C GLN A 65 3.60 -2.02 5.72
N ALA A 66 2.67 -1.24 5.18
CA ALA A 66 1.64 -1.75 4.27
C ALA A 66 2.24 -2.36 2.99
N VAL A 67 3.26 -1.72 2.42
CA VAL A 67 3.96 -2.23 1.22
C VAL A 67 4.75 -3.50 1.54
N GLN A 68 5.42 -3.56 2.68
CA GLN A 68 6.13 -4.77 3.13
C GLN A 68 5.16 -5.94 3.37
N GLY A 69 4.05 -5.69 4.09
CA GLY A 69 3.02 -6.68 4.35
C GLY A 69 2.41 -7.23 3.06
N GLN A 70 2.10 -6.36 2.10
CA GLN A 70 1.61 -6.79 0.80
C GLN A 70 2.62 -7.67 0.04
N ARG A 71 3.92 -7.35 0.13
CA ARG A 71 4.97 -8.18 -0.51
C ARG A 71 5.04 -9.56 0.14
N LEU A 72 5.04 -9.62 1.48
CA LEU A 72 5.09 -10.88 2.21
C LEU A 72 3.87 -11.74 1.90
N ALA A 73 2.67 -11.18 2.01
CA ALA A 73 1.44 -11.90 1.66
C ALA A 73 1.45 -12.36 0.19
N GLY A 74 2.04 -11.57 -0.70
CA GLY A 74 2.26 -11.94 -2.10
C GLY A 74 3.06 -13.22 -2.27
N TYR A 75 4.13 -13.46 -1.49
CA TYR A 75 4.89 -14.71 -1.56
C TYR A 75 4.04 -15.93 -1.22
N TYR A 76 3.24 -15.85 -0.15
CA TYR A 76 2.37 -16.95 0.28
C TYR A 76 1.20 -17.17 -0.69
N LEU A 77 0.53 -16.10 -1.13
CA LEU A 77 -0.55 -16.20 -2.10
C LEU A 77 -0.05 -16.79 -3.42
N ASP A 78 1.14 -16.39 -3.86
CA ASP A 78 1.76 -16.92 -5.07
C ASP A 78 2.07 -18.41 -4.92
N GLU A 79 2.69 -18.81 -3.81
CA GLU A 79 2.98 -20.21 -3.48
C GLU A 79 1.71 -21.08 -3.48
N ILE A 80 0.71 -20.71 -2.68
CA ILE A 80 -0.55 -21.47 -2.54
C ILE A 80 -1.26 -21.57 -3.89
N SER A 81 -1.20 -20.52 -4.71
CA SER A 81 -1.85 -20.52 -6.03
C SER A 81 -1.17 -21.40 -7.08
N THR A 82 0.04 -21.90 -6.80
CA THR A 82 0.76 -22.82 -7.68
C THR A 82 0.51 -24.29 -7.36
N LEU A 83 -0.15 -24.58 -6.24
CA LEU A 83 -0.50 -25.93 -5.82
C LEU A 83 -1.76 -26.41 -6.52
N ASP A 84 -1.94 -27.72 -6.52
CA ASP A 84 -3.16 -28.31 -7.05
C ASP A 84 -4.35 -27.88 -6.19
N PHE A 85 -5.53 -27.80 -6.82
CA PHE A 85 -6.70 -27.34 -6.09
C PHE A 85 -7.04 -28.28 -4.94
N ARG A 86 -6.89 -29.59 -5.14
CA ARG A 86 -7.13 -30.63 -4.16
C ARG A 86 -6.34 -31.88 -4.58
N GLU A 87 -6.00 -32.72 -3.63
CA GLU A 87 -5.46 -34.04 -3.94
C GLU A 87 -6.46 -34.88 -4.77
N ALA A 88 -5.94 -35.75 -5.65
CA ALA A 88 -6.75 -36.62 -6.50
C ALA A 88 -7.17 -37.93 -5.81
N SER A 89 -6.72 -38.17 -4.57
CA SER A 89 -7.01 -39.40 -3.84
C SER A 89 -8.44 -39.41 -3.29
N ASP A 90 -9.00 -40.61 -3.07
CA ASP A 90 -10.30 -40.78 -2.41
C ASP A 90 -10.20 -40.63 -0.87
N GLU A 91 -8.98 -40.50 -0.33
CA GLU A 91 -8.72 -40.33 1.12
C GLU A 91 -8.50 -38.85 1.52
N ALA A 92 -8.52 -37.93 0.56
CA ALA A 92 -8.26 -36.51 0.77
C ALA A 92 -9.19 -35.91 1.84
N VAL A 93 -8.60 -35.31 2.88
CA VAL A 93 -9.33 -34.60 3.96
C VAL A 93 -9.08 -33.11 3.83
N PHE A 94 -10.08 -32.29 4.18
CA PHE A 94 -9.87 -30.85 4.18
C PHE A 94 -8.90 -30.39 5.28
N GLY A 95 -7.83 -29.72 4.87
CA GLY A 95 -6.78 -29.25 5.77
C GLY A 95 -5.59 -30.21 5.83
N PRO A 96 -4.55 -29.87 6.62
CA PRO A 96 -3.32 -30.65 6.65
C PRO A 96 -3.53 -32.13 7.03
N GLU A 97 -2.93 -33.02 6.26
CA GLU A 97 -3.08 -34.47 6.39
C GLU A 97 -2.05 -35.14 7.31
N PRO A 98 -2.26 -36.41 7.74
CA PRO A 98 -1.28 -37.12 8.56
C PRO A 98 0.09 -37.27 7.87
N GLY A 99 1.10 -36.59 8.43
CA GLY A 99 2.46 -36.56 7.85
C GLY A 99 2.84 -35.17 7.37
N GLU A 100 1.86 -34.29 7.27
CA GLU A 100 2.06 -32.89 6.97
C GLU A 100 2.24 -32.06 8.24
N SER A 101 3.02 -30.99 8.14
CA SER A 101 3.28 -30.13 9.28
C SER A 101 3.52 -28.71 8.86
N ALA A 102 2.99 -27.77 9.64
CA ALA A 102 3.36 -26.35 9.53
C ALA A 102 4.88 -26.11 9.68
N ALA A 103 5.61 -27.03 10.33
CA ALA A 103 7.07 -26.97 10.41
C ALA A 103 7.78 -27.36 9.09
N ASN A 104 7.09 -28.08 8.19
CA ASN A 104 7.61 -28.51 6.90
C ASN A 104 6.58 -28.30 5.80
N ARG A 105 6.48 -27.05 5.33
CA ARG A 105 5.57 -26.64 4.25
C ARG A 105 5.84 -27.31 2.90
N ALA A 106 6.94 -28.04 2.76
CA ALA A 106 7.24 -28.79 1.55
C ALA A 106 6.30 -30.01 1.39
N SER A 107 5.68 -30.50 2.45
CA SER A 107 4.70 -31.60 2.37
C SER A 107 3.38 -31.17 1.73
N PHE A 108 2.96 -29.92 1.96
CA PHE A 108 1.66 -29.37 1.50
C PHE A 108 1.53 -29.44 -0.02
N ASP A 109 0.77 -30.38 -0.55
CA ASP A 109 0.69 -30.65 -1.97
C ASP A 109 -0.54 -30.01 -2.64
N ASP A 110 -1.52 -29.57 -1.86
CA ASP A 110 -2.68 -28.86 -2.35
C ASP A 110 -2.97 -27.54 -1.59
N VAL A 111 -4.08 -26.89 -1.96
CA VAL A 111 -4.44 -25.56 -1.45
C VAL A 111 -4.96 -25.61 -0.01
N ASP A 112 -5.61 -26.68 0.44
CA ASP A 112 -6.25 -26.71 1.76
C ASP A 112 -5.32 -27.08 2.89
N ASP A 113 -4.17 -27.68 2.62
CA ASP A 113 -3.11 -27.93 3.60
C ASP A 113 -2.64 -26.67 4.34
N PHE A 114 -2.86 -25.50 3.74
CA PHE A 114 -2.57 -24.21 4.36
C PHE A 114 -3.62 -23.75 5.37
N ASP A 115 -4.72 -24.48 5.57
CA ASP A 115 -5.74 -24.06 6.54
C ASP A 115 -5.21 -24.11 7.97
N GLY A 116 -5.30 -22.97 8.65
CA GLY A 116 -4.77 -22.81 10.01
C GLY A 116 -3.24 -22.72 10.08
N PHE A 117 -2.53 -22.58 8.95
CA PHE A 117 -1.09 -22.41 8.94
C PHE A 117 -0.67 -21.11 9.66
N HIS A 118 0.37 -21.20 10.49
CA HIS A 118 0.92 -20.07 11.23
C HIS A 118 2.45 -20.14 11.28
N GLN A 119 3.12 -18.99 11.15
CA GLN A 119 4.57 -18.88 11.26
C GLN A 119 5.02 -17.51 11.81
N ASP A 120 5.74 -17.50 12.92
CA ASP A 120 6.31 -16.31 13.58
C ASP A 120 7.60 -15.79 12.92
N THR A 121 8.22 -16.57 12.04
CA THR A 121 9.41 -16.17 11.27
C THR A 121 9.27 -16.69 9.84
N PRO A 122 8.69 -15.89 8.93
CA PRO A 122 8.36 -16.30 7.58
C PRO A 122 9.55 -16.83 6.80
N THR A 123 9.40 -18.03 6.26
CA THR A 123 10.36 -18.64 5.33
C THR A 123 9.71 -18.88 3.97
N PHE A 124 10.55 -19.01 2.95
CA PHE A 124 10.16 -19.65 1.70
C PHE A 124 9.85 -21.15 1.94
N ARG A 125 9.25 -21.79 0.94
CA ARG A 125 8.83 -23.19 1.02
C ARG A 125 10.00 -24.16 1.25
N ASP A 126 11.18 -23.80 0.75
CA ASP A 126 12.43 -24.54 0.94
C ASP A 126 13.08 -24.33 2.33
N GLY A 127 12.45 -23.55 3.20
CA GLY A 127 12.96 -23.18 4.52
C GLY A 127 13.94 -22.00 4.51
N GLY A 128 14.23 -21.41 3.34
CA GLY A 128 15.05 -20.21 3.25
C GLY A 128 14.38 -19.01 3.93
N ALA A 129 15.13 -18.23 4.71
CA ALA A 129 14.61 -17.02 5.32
C ALA A 129 14.21 -15.99 4.25
N ILE A 130 13.08 -15.31 4.44
CA ILE A 130 12.67 -14.19 3.58
C ILE A 130 13.34 -12.92 4.13
N PRO A 131 14.25 -12.26 3.38
CA PRO A 131 14.96 -11.09 3.89
C PRO A 131 14.00 -9.98 4.35
N ASP A 132 14.36 -9.31 5.45
CA ASP A 132 13.61 -8.21 6.07
C ASP A 132 12.29 -8.59 6.79
N PHE A 133 11.98 -9.89 6.94
CA PHE A 133 10.73 -10.36 7.55
C PHE A 133 10.90 -11.13 8.87
N ASP A 134 12.07 -11.09 9.51
CA ASP A 134 12.36 -11.84 10.74
C ASP A 134 11.45 -11.49 11.94
N ALA A 135 10.85 -10.29 11.92
CA ALA A 135 9.95 -9.78 12.96
C ALA A 135 8.48 -9.72 12.51
N TRP A 136 8.14 -10.47 11.47
CA TRP A 136 6.77 -10.58 10.96
C TRP A 136 6.20 -11.94 11.30
N ALA A 137 4.88 -12.03 11.44
CA ALA A 137 4.16 -13.30 11.51
C ALA A 137 3.19 -13.44 10.35
N VAL A 138 2.88 -14.68 9.98
CA VAL A 138 1.94 -15.04 8.92
C VAL A 138 0.93 -16.02 9.47
N ASP A 139 -0.34 -15.77 9.19
CA ASP A 139 -1.47 -16.67 9.42
C ASP A 139 -2.16 -16.91 8.08
N VAL A 140 -2.49 -18.16 7.77
CA VAL A 140 -3.27 -18.53 6.60
C VAL A 140 -4.51 -19.28 7.02
N SER A 141 -5.64 -18.93 6.40
CA SER A 141 -6.90 -19.65 6.53
C SER A 141 -7.46 -19.93 5.15
N VAL A 142 -7.95 -21.15 4.96
CA VAL A 142 -8.58 -21.58 3.72
C VAL A 142 -10.03 -21.92 4.04
N THR A 143 -10.97 -21.34 3.30
CA THR A 143 -12.39 -21.59 3.53
C THR A 143 -13.06 -22.05 2.25
N PRO A 144 -13.82 -23.16 2.25
CA PRO A 144 -14.67 -23.51 1.13
C PRO A 144 -15.69 -22.40 0.83
N LEU A 145 -15.97 -22.17 -0.44
CA LEU A 145 -16.91 -21.17 -0.90
C LEU A 145 -17.86 -21.75 -1.95
N SER A 146 -19.15 -21.45 -1.89
CA SER A 146 -20.07 -21.66 -3.00
C SER A 146 -20.47 -20.34 -3.64
N ARG A 147 -20.90 -20.42 -4.90
CA ARG A 147 -21.47 -19.27 -5.61
C ARG A 147 -22.89 -19.01 -5.11
N PHE A 148 -23.17 -17.77 -4.76
CA PHE A 148 -24.52 -17.31 -4.41
C PHE A 148 -24.86 -16.04 -5.20
N GLY A 149 -25.78 -16.16 -6.14
CA GLY A 149 -26.13 -15.09 -7.07
C GLY A 149 -24.91 -14.60 -7.85
N SER A 150 -24.54 -13.33 -7.64
CA SER A 150 -23.37 -12.68 -8.26
C SER A 150 -22.10 -12.72 -7.39
N GLY A 151 -22.13 -13.35 -6.22
CA GLY A 151 -21.01 -13.38 -5.27
C GLY A 151 -20.66 -14.78 -4.76
N PHE A 152 -19.85 -14.81 -3.71
CA PHE A 152 -19.43 -16.02 -3.00
C PHE A 152 -19.92 -15.97 -1.55
N GLN A 153 -20.29 -17.13 -1.03
CA GLN A 153 -20.60 -17.34 0.39
C GLN A 153 -19.73 -18.47 0.93
N THR A 154 -19.45 -18.43 2.23
CA THR A 154 -18.78 -19.55 2.91
C THR A 154 -19.63 -20.81 2.77
N ASP A 155 -19.00 -21.92 2.43
CA ASP A 155 -19.60 -23.24 2.39
C ASP A 155 -19.00 -24.13 3.46
N SER A 156 -19.77 -25.10 3.93
CA SER A 156 -19.29 -26.17 4.81
C SER A 156 -18.87 -27.42 4.03
N ASP A 157 -19.19 -27.50 2.73
CA ASP A 157 -18.75 -28.59 1.87
C ASP A 157 -17.26 -28.45 1.54
N ALA A 158 -16.45 -29.35 2.10
CA ALA A 158 -15.02 -29.50 1.79
C ALA A 158 -14.75 -29.68 0.29
N ASN A 159 -15.72 -30.25 -0.44
CA ASN A 159 -15.63 -30.49 -1.88
C ASN A 159 -16.10 -29.31 -2.74
N SER A 160 -16.31 -28.13 -2.14
CA SER A 160 -16.74 -26.98 -2.91
C SER A 160 -15.74 -26.61 -4.01
N GLN A 161 -16.26 -26.16 -5.15
CA GLN A 161 -15.47 -25.81 -6.34
C GLN A 161 -14.62 -24.55 -6.17
N PHE A 162 -14.86 -23.78 -5.11
CA PHE A 162 -14.11 -22.56 -4.81
C PHE A 162 -13.58 -22.60 -3.39
N ARG A 163 -12.39 -22.02 -3.21
CA ARG A 163 -11.76 -21.83 -1.91
C ARG A 163 -11.30 -20.39 -1.77
N ARG A 164 -11.51 -19.80 -0.60
CA ARG A 164 -10.96 -18.49 -0.22
C ARG A 164 -9.69 -18.72 0.59
N VAL A 165 -8.58 -18.28 0.05
CA VAL A 165 -7.31 -18.22 0.79
C VAL A 165 -7.18 -16.81 1.35
N ALA A 166 -7.07 -16.70 2.67
CA ALA A 166 -6.79 -15.45 3.36
C ALA A 166 -5.45 -15.54 4.07
N VAL A 167 -4.52 -14.65 3.71
CA VAL A 167 -3.21 -14.51 4.33
C VAL A 167 -3.23 -13.25 5.17
N THR A 168 -3.15 -13.41 6.48
CA THR A 168 -2.93 -12.32 7.43
C THR A 168 -1.45 -12.23 7.73
N VAL A 169 -0.88 -11.04 7.55
CA VAL A 169 0.50 -10.75 7.94
C VAL A 169 0.49 -9.74 9.09
N THR A 170 1.27 -10.01 10.12
CA THR A 170 1.39 -9.14 11.29
C THR A 170 2.81 -8.60 11.34
N GLY A 171 2.95 -7.27 11.22
CA GLY A 171 4.25 -6.62 11.26
C GLY A 171 4.78 -6.39 12.68
N PRO A 172 5.98 -5.79 12.82
CA PRO A 172 6.60 -5.52 14.12
C PRO A 172 5.81 -4.57 15.03
N ASP A 173 4.87 -3.80 14.46
CA ASP A 173 3.96 -2.92 15.18
C ASP A 173 2.70 -3.65 15.69
N ALA A 174 2.64 -4.97 15.49
CA ALA A 174 1.49 -5.83 15.78
C ALA A 174 0.21 -5.44 15.01
N SER A 175 0.32 -4.71 13.90
CA SER A 175 -0.82 -4.36 13.05
C SER A 175 -1.06 -5.47 12.02
N PRO A 176 -2.17 -6.23 12.10
CA PRO A 176 -2.47 -7.27 11.12
C PRO A 176 -2.99 -6.66 9.81
N GLN A 177 -2.57 -7.24 8.68
CA GLN A 177 -3.06 -6.91 7.34
C GLN A 177 -3.49 -8.20 6.65
N THR A 178 -4.75 -8.27 6.21
CA THR A 178 -5.28 -9.47 5.54
C THR A 178 -5.43 -9.26 4.05
N PHE A 179 -4.82 -10.16 3.28
CA PHE A 179 -4.94 -10.25 1.82
C PHE A 179 -5.69 -11.52 1.46
N ARG A 180 -6.55 -11.46 0.44
CA ARG A 180 -7.45 -12.57 0.09
C ARG A 180 -7.42 -12.85 -1.40
N MET A 181 -7.40 -14.13 -1.75
CA MET A 181 -7.65 -14.61 -3.10
C MET A 181 -8.73 -15.69 -3.11
N ILE A 182 -9.28 -15.96 -4.29
CA ILE A 182 -10.18 -17.07 -4.54
C ILE A 182 -9.50 -17.99 -5.54
N VAL A 183 -9.49 -19.27 -5.22
CA VAL A 183 -8.96 -20.36 -6.04
C VAL A 183 -10.14 -21.24 -6.46
N SER A 184 -10.10 -21.81 -7.67
CA SER A 184 -11.21 -22.59 -8.23
C SER A 184 -10.71 -23.83 -8.97
N ILE A 185 -11.38 -24.97 -8.82
CA ILE A 185 -11.13 -26.19 -9.59
C ILE A 185 -11.72 -26.15 -11.01
N THR A 186 -12.53 -25.13 -11.35
CA THR A 186 -13.18 -25.08 -12.65
C THR A 186 -12.15 -25.14 -13.79
N PRO A 187 -12.25 -26.11 -14.71
CA PRO A 187 -11.36 -26.24 -15.84
C PRO A 187 -11.26 -24.96 -16.68
N SER A 188 -10.04 -24.67 -17.16
CA SER A 188 -9.72 -23.46 -17.94
C SER A 188 -10.25 -23.48 -19.39
N ASP A 189 -10.83 -24.60 -19.83
CA ASP A 189 -11.34 -24.88 -21.17
C ASP A 189 -12.79 -24.41 -21.41
N ARG A 190 -13.47 -23.94 -20.36
CA ARG A 190 -14.82 -23.38 -20.48
C ARG A 190 -14.83 -22.07 -21.27
N SER A 191 -15.88 -21.89 -22.08
CA SER A 191 -16.10 -20.69 -22.92
C SER A 191 -15.86 -19.39 -22.14
N THR A 192 -15.18 -18.42 -22.76
CA THR A 192 -14.87 -17.09 -22.18
C THR A 192 -16.12 -16.33 -21.70
N SER A 193 -17.29 -16.61 -22.27
CA SER A 193 -18.58 -16.06 -21.84
C SER A 193 -19.13 -16.63 -20.52
N GLN A 194 -18.63 -17.80 -20.10
CA GLN A 194 -18.88 -18.41 -18.78
C GLN A 194 -17.72 -18.14 -17.80
N SER A 195 -16.64 -17.54 -18.29
CA SER A 195 -15.35 -17.34 -17.63
C SER A 195 -15.32 -16.08 -16.76
N PHE A 196 -16.37 -15.86 -15.98
CA PHE A 196 -16.31 -14.93 -14.83
C PHE A 196 -15.27 -15.38 -13.79
N GLU A 197 -14.75 -16.60 -13.95
CA GLU A 197 -13.84 -17.35 -13.10
C GLU A 197 -12.37 -17.31 -13.56
N ARG A 198 -12.04 -16.56 -14.63
CA ARG A 198 -10.65 -16.42 -15.12
C ARG A 198 -10.06 -15.03 -14.91
N LEU A 199 -10.90 -13.99 -14.82
CA LEU A 199 -10.48 -12.59 -14.77
C LEU A 199 -11.32 -11.81 -13.76
N ARG A 200 -10.71 -11.37 -12.64
CA ARG A 200 -11.33 -10.37 -11.79
C ARG A 200 -11.12 -9.00 -12.43
N ARG A 201 -12.18 -8.47 -13.05
CA ARG A 201 -12.21 -7.06 -13.48
C ARG A 201 -12.45 -6.19 -12.24
N VAL A 202 -11.43 -5.47 -11.79
CA VAL A 202 -11.53 -4.46 -10.75
C VAL A 202 -11.60 -3.10 -11.43
N GLU A 203 -12.77 -2.46 -11.41
CA GLU A 203 -12.92 -1.05 -11.82
C GLU A 203 -12.65 -0.17 -10.58
N LEU A 204 -11.49 0.47 -10.53
CA LEU A 204 -11.20 1.47 -9.51
C LEU A 204 -11.72 2.83 -10.01
N ARG A 205 -12.60 3.45 -9.21
CA ARG A 205 -13.12 4.80 -9.45
C ARG A 205 -12.41 5.79 -8.54
N PHE A 206 -11.83 6.82 -9.14
CA PHE A 206 -11.15 7.90 -8.43
C PHE A 206 -12.02 9.17 -8.42
N SER A 207 -11.60 10.21 -7.71
CA SER A 207 -12.25 11.53 -7.83
C SER A 207 -12.13 12.08 -9.26
N GLY A 208 -13.23 12.62 -9.77
CA GLY A 208 -13.42 12.95 -11.20
C GLY A 208 -13.91 11.75 -12.01
N ASP A 209 -14.12 11.90 -13.32
CA ASP A 209 -14.61 10.83 -14.20
C ASP A 209 -13.52 9.81 -14.58
N ARG A 210 -12.55 9.57 -13.69
CA ARG A 210 -11.38 8.71 -13.94
C ARG A 210 -11.64 7.29 -13.45
N ARG A 211 -11.39 6.33 -14.35
CA ARG A 211 -11.61 4.90 -14.13
C ARG A 211 -10.35 4.14 -14.50
N LEU A 212 -9.91 3.23 -13.63
CA LEU A 212 -8.85 2.26 -13.93
C LEU A 212 -9.46 0.87 -13.94
N ASN A 213 -9.42 0.24 -15.11
CA ASN A 213 -9.83 -1.14 -15.26
C ASN A 213 -8.60 -2.03 -15.08
N VAL A 214 -8.51 -2.71 -13.94
CA VAL A 214 -7.50 -3.72 -13.69
C VAL A 214 -8.10 -5.07 -13.99
N VAL A 215 -7.48 -5.82 -14.90
CA VAL A 215 -7.83 -7.21 -15.19
C VAL A 215 -6.80 -8.06 -14.49
N VAL A 216 -7.18 -8.70 -13.38
CA VAL A 216 -6.30 -9.60 -12.64
C VAL A 216 -6.68 -11.03 -13.00
N PRO A 217 -5.76 -11.87 -13.53
CA PRO A 217 -6.05 -13.28 -13.72
C PRO A 217 -6.32 -13.91 -12.35
N LEU A 218 -7.37 -14.72 -12.25
CA LEU A 218 -7.50 -15.62 -11.10
C LEU A 218 -6.35 -16.63 -11.21
N ARG A 219 -5.44 -16.63 -10.23
CA ARG A 219 -4.37 -17.61 -10.15
C ARG A 219 -4.98 -18.93 -9.70
N ASN A 220 -5.53 -19.66 -10.65
CA ASN A 220 -5.48 -21.11 -10.62
C ASN A 220 -5.38 -21.60 -12.06
N THR A 221 -4.29 -22.29 -12.39
CA THR A 221 -4.15 -22.97 -13.67
C THR A 221 -4.06 -24.47 -13.41
N PRO A 222 -5.17 -25.16 -13.14
CA PRO A 222 -5.14 -26.61 -13.23
C PRO A 222 -4.93 -26.98 -14.71
N ALA A 223 -3.87 -27.74 -14.97
CA ALA A 223 -3.57 -28.35 -16.27
C ALA A 223 -4.04 -29.83 -16.25
N PRO A 224 -4.21 -30.44 -17.44
CA PRO A 224 -5.46 -31.05 -17.87
C PRO A 224 -5.74 -32.42 -17.24
N ILE A 225 -7.04 -32.68 -17.08
CA ILE A 225 -7.60 -34.01 -16.87
C ILE A 225 -7.09 -34.93 -18.01
N TYR A 226 -6.40 -36.01 -17.64
CA TYR A 226 -6.16 -37.17 -18.53
C TYR A 226 -7.19 -38.25 -18.27
#